data_AF-I0Z6E5-F1
#
_entry.id   AF-I0Z6E5-F1
#
_cell.length_a   1.000
_cell.length_b   1.000
_cell.length_c   1.000
_cell.angle_alpha   90.00
_cell.angle_beta   90.00
_cell.angle_gamma   90.00
#
_symmetry.space_group_name_H-M   'P 1'
#
loop_
_entity.id
_entity.type
_entity.pdbx_description
1 polymer ?
#
loop_
_entity_poly.entity_id
_entity_poly.type
_entity_poly.pdbx_seq_one_letter_code
_entity_poly.pdbx_strand_id
1 'polypeptide(L)'
;ASAVALPHPEKVGAGHPKAVNRKAEGWGGEDAYFCTAAEDGTFALGVADGVYMWKEQGIDSGLFSRSLMTYARQAVIEGERDPVKVLRKADDGNERDGLKGSSTACVVLIDTVQGQLKSANVGDSGFLVIGRAQFGDQLAMKYHSPQQEHSFGCPYQLGHYDGADSPEDAMLMTVPVAAGDVVVLGSDGLWDNLSDEQVLEEVRASLAACEGASATAHRLAAAAFRHSLDRHSQTPYSLGASEAFDMVYSG
;
A
#
# COMPACT_ATOMS: atom_id res chain seq x y z
N ALA A 1 11.23 7.23 6.64
CA ALA A 1 9.97 6.96 5.93
C ALA A 1 9.50 8.22 5.21
N SER A 2 8.92 8.04 4.02
CA SER A 2 8.16 9.04 3.27
C SER A 2 7.19 8.28 2.38
N ALA A 3 6.08 8.91 2.00
CA ALA A 3 5.10 8.33 1.10
C ALA A 3 4.52 9.43 0.19
N VAL A 4 3.88 9.01 -0.89
CA VAL A 4 3.23 9.88 -1.86
C VAL A 4 2.04 9.13 -2.47
N ALA A 5 0.95 9.83 -2.70
CA ALA A 5 -0.21 9.35 -3.43
C ALA A 5 -0.43 10.23 -4.67
N LEU A 6 -0.58 9.60 -5.83
CA LEU A 6 -0.82 10.25 -7.12
C LEU A 6 -2.13 9.71 -7.70
N PRO A 7 -3.21 10.49 -7.72
CA PRO A 7 -4.49 10.01 -8.20
C PRO A 7 -4.49 9.86 -9.72
N HIS A 8 -5.11 8.80 -10.22
CA HIS A 8 -5.32 8.64 -11.66
C HIS A 8 -6.26 9.73 -12.19
N PRO A 9 -6.02 10.35 -13.37
CA PRO A 9 -6.85 11.46 -13.85
C PRO A 9 -8.32 11.11 -14.06
N GLU A 10 -8.61 9.87 -14.49
CA GLU A 10 -9.97 9.33 -14.66
C GLU A 10 -10.63 9.01 -13.31
N LYS A 11 -9.78 8.78 -12.30
CA LYS A 11 -10.00 8.73 -10.85
C LYS A 11 -10.86 9.89 -10.30
N VAL A 12 -10.61 11.11 -10.79
CA VAL A 12 -10.87 12.33 -9.99
C VAL A 12 -11.91 13.25 -10.64
N GLY A 13 -12.97 13.55 -9.89
CA GLY A 13 -13.97 14.57 -10.25
C GLY A 13 -13.41 16.00 -10.32
N ALA A 14 -14.07 16.88 -11.07
CA ALA A 14 -13.69 18.29 -11.15
C ALA A 14 -14.03 19.05 -9.84
N GLY A 15 -13.06 19.76 -9.25
CA GLY A 15 -13.32 20.80 -8.24
C GLY A 15 -12.79 20.59 -6.81
N HIS A 16 -12.20 19.44 -6.47
CA HIS A 16 -11.60 19.18 -5.14
C HIS A 16 -10.07 18.98 -5.21
N PRO A 17 -9.32 19.23 -4.12
CA PRO A 17 -7.90 18.88 -4.08
C PRO A 17 -7.76 17.39 -4.40
N LYS A 18 -7.00 17.08 -5.46
CA LYS A 18 -6.90 15.72 -5.99
C LYS A 18 -6.05 14.80 -5.11
N ALA A 19 -5.14 15.41 -4.36
CA ALA A 19 -4.26 14.76 -3.42
C ALA A 19 -3.79 15.75 -2.35
N VAL A 20 -3.48 15.23 -1.17
CA VAL A 20 -2.78 15.93 -0.09
C VAL A 20 -1.64 15.04 0.36
N ASN A 21 -0.41 15.43 0.06
CA ASN A 21 0.78 14.68 0.45
C ASN A 21 1.50 15.39 1.60
N ARG A 22 1.51 14.77 2.79
CA ARG A 22 2.26 15.26 3.96
C ARG A 22 3.15 14.14 4.49
N LYS A 23 4.16 14.51 5.27
CA LYS A 23 5.18 13.58 5.76
C LYS A 23 4.59 12.41 6.58
N ALA A 24 3.55 12.65 7.38
CA ALA A 24 3.02 11.67 8.33
C ALA A 24 1.75 10.95 7.85
N GLU A 25 1.00 11.57 6.95
CA GLU A 25 -0.25 11.04 6.39
C GLU A 25 -0.60 11.81 5.14
N GLY A 26 -1.28 11.17 4.21
CA GLY A 26 -1.70 11.79 2.98
C GLY A 26 -2.63 10.89 2.19
N TRP A 27 -3.12 11.41 1.09
CA TRP A 27 -4.07 10.71 0.24
C TRP A 27 -4.05 11.28 -1.18
N GLY A 28 -4.56 10.51 -2.13
CA GLY A 28 -4.73 10.90 -3.52
C GLY A 28 -5.84 10.07 -4.14
N GLY A 29 -6.95 10.72 -4.53
CA GLY A 29 -8.15 9.98 -4.92
C GLY A 29 -8.68 9.17 -3.73
N GLU A 30 -8.92 7.89 -3.96
CA GLU A 30 -9.37 6.92 -2.95
C GLU A 30 -8.23 6.26 -2.17
N ASP A 31 -6.97 6.48 -2.54
CA ASP A 31 -5.81 5.97 -1.81
C ASP A 31 -5.47 6.87 -0.62
N ALA A 32 -5.06 6.27 0.49
CA ALA A 32 -4.54 6.94 1.66
C ALA A 32 -3.31 6.21 2.23
N TYR A 33 -2.46 6.96 2.93
CA TYR A 33 -1.32 6.38 3.65
C TYR A 33 -1.08 7.07 4.99
N PHE A 34 -0.33 6.38 5.85
CA PHE A 34 0.33 7.01 6.98
C PHE A 34 1.79 6.54 7.14
N CYS A 35 2.57 7.37 7.84
CA CYS A 35 3.91 7.09 8.31
C CYS A 35 4.02 7.62 9.74
N THR A 36 4.45 6.78 10.69
CA THR A 36 4.72 7.23 12.05
C THR A 36 5.91 6.50 12.67
N ALA A 37 6.53 7.14 13.64
CA ALA A 37 7.56 6.56 14.48
C ALA A 37 7.11 6.70 15.93
N ALA A 38 7.03 5.59 16.64
CA ALA A 38 6.73 5.59 18.06
C ALA A 38 8.01 5.81 18.89
N GLU A 39 7.84 6.26 20.13
CA GLU A 39 8.95 6.58 21.04
C GLU A 39 9.80 5.35 21.40
N ASP A 40 9.22 4.14 21.31
CA ASP A 40 9.89 2.87 21.61
C ASP A 40 10.77 2.33 20.47
N GLY A 41 10.93 3.09 19.38
CA GLY A 41 11.72 2.68 18.22
C GLY A 41 10.94 1.87 17.18
N THR A 42 9.62 1.76 17.32
CA THR A 42 8.77 1.16 16.28
C THR A 42 8.49 2.17 15.17
N PHE A 43 8.81 1.83 13.92
CA PHE A 43 8.32 2.55 12.75
C PHE A 43 7.09 1.86 12.19
N ALA A 44 6.07 2.63 11.81
CA ALA A 44 4.88 2.11 11.18
C ALA A 44 4.54 2.83 9.90
N LEU A 45 4.07 2.06 8.93
CA LEU A 45 3.63 2.49 7.62
C LEU A 45 2.29 1.82 7.34
N GLY A 46 1.40 2.51 6.65
CA GLY A 46 0.20 1.88 6.13
C GLY A 46 -0.24 2.52 4.82
N VAL A 47 -0.88 1.71 3.99
CA VAL A 47 -1.56 2.10 2.75
C VAL A 47 -2.95 1.48 2.76
N ALA A 48 -3.94 2.23 2.28
CA ALA A 48 -5.28 1.74 2.02
C ALA A 48 -5.77 2.28 0.68
N ASP A 49 -6.38 1.41 -0.12
CA ASP A 49 -7.01 1.76 -1.40
C ASP A 49 -8.52 1.62 -1.25
N GLY A 50 -9.25 2.73 -1.36
CA GLY A 50 -10.70 2.74 -1.30
C GLY A 50 -11.32 2.29 -2.61
N VAL A 51 -12.29 1.37 -2.56
CA VAL A 51 -12.92 0.84 -3.77
C VAL A 51 -13.68 1.94 -4.51
N TYR A 52 -13.19 2.28 -5.70
CA TYR A 52 -13.67 3.40 -6.51
C TYR A 52 -15.16 3.28 -6.92
N MET A 53 -15.66 2.06 -7.12
CA MET A 53 -17.01 1.82 -7.66
C MET A 53 -18.14 2.30 -6.75
N TRP A 54 -17.88 2.52 -5.45
CA TRP A 54 -18.85 3.11 -4.52
C TRP A 54 -19.35 4.50 -4.95
N LYS A 55 -18.60 5.22 -5.79
CA LYS A 55 -19.04 6.49 -6.38
C LYS A 55 -20.38 6.38 -7.12
N GLU A 56 -20.71 5.21 -7.68
CA GLU A 56 -21.96 4.98 -8.42
C GLU A 56 -23.18 5.05 -7.50
N GLN A 57 -22.96 4.83 -6.20
CA GLN A 57 -23.95 4.99 -5.13
C GLN A 57 -23.81 6.33 -4.40
N GLY A 58 -22.96 7.24 -4.92
CA GLY A 58 -22.69 8.54 -4.29
C GLY A 58 -21.82 8.45 -3.03
N ILE A 59 -21.10 7.35 -2.82
CA ILE A 59 -20.23 7.11 -1.66
C ILE A 59 -18.77 7.40 -2.04
N ASP A 60 -18.09 8.24 -1.26
CA ASP A 60 -16.65 8.52 -1.39
C ASP A 60 -15.85 7.54 -0.52
N SER A 61 -15.37 6.44 -1.12
CA SER A 61 -14.49 5.47 -0.44
C SER A 61 -13.15 6.04 -0.01
N GLY A 62 -12.74 7.19 -0.57
CA GLY A 62 -11.58 7.92 -0.09
C GLY A 62 -11.78 8.43 1.33
N LEU A 63 -13.00 8.71 1.78
CA LEU A 63 -13.25 9.00 3.20
C LEU A 63 -12.99 7.78 4.09
N PHE A 64 -13.37 6.60 3.62
CA PHE A 64 -13.18 5.34 4.33
C PHE A 64 -11.69 4.99 4.48
N SER A 65 -10.93 5.02 3.38
CA SER A 65 -9.49 4.70 3.38
C SER A 65 -8.66 5.73 4.17
N ARG A 66 -8.97 7.04 4.04
CA ARG A 66 -8.32 8.10 4.83
C ARG A 66 -8.52 7.88 6.32
N SER A 67 -9.75 7.59 6.73
CA SER A 67 -10.09 7.35 8.14
C SER A 67 -9.43 6.07 8.69
N LEU A 68 -9.37 4.99 7.89
CA LEU A 68 -8.60 3.78 8.25
C LEU A 68 -7.15 4.15 8.59
N MET A 69 -6.48 4.90 7.72
CA MET A 69 -5.08 5.28 7.93
C MET A 69 -4.89 6.21 9.13
N THR A 70 -5.83 7.13 9.37
CA THR A 70 -5.82 8.01 10.54
C THR A 70 -5.93 7.21 11.85
N TYR A 71 -6.91 6.30 11.95
CA TYR A 71 -7.10 5.49 13.15
C TYR A 71 -6.00 4.45 13.34
N ALA A 72 -5.50 3.84 12.27
CA ALA A 72 -4.35 2.92 12.32
C ALA A 72 -3.12 3.65 12.87
N ARG A 73 -2.82 4.85 12.35
CA ARG A 73 -1.74 5.70 12.85
C ARG A 73 -1.91 6.02 14.34
N GLN A 74 -3.13 6.38 14.75
CA GLN A 74 -3.43 6.71 16.15
C GLN A 74 -3.22 5.50 17.06
N ALA A 75 -3.68 4.31 16.67
CA ALA A 75 -3.49 3.08 17.43
C ALA A 75 -2.00 2.78 17.67
N VAL A 76 -1.14 2.99 16.66
CA VAL A 76 0.32 2.84 16.83
C VAL A 76 0.87 3.89 17.80
N ILE A 77 0.45 5.15 17.70
CA ILE A 77 0.90 6.21 18.62
C ILE A 77 0.52 5.89 20.06
N GLU A 78 -0.64 5.29 20.27
CA GLU A 78 -1.15 4.85 21.58
C GLU A 78 -0.50 3.55 22.10
N GLY A 79 0.45 2.97 21.37
CA GLY A 79 1.24 1.84 21.82
C GLY A 79 0.76 0.48 21.32
N GLU A 80 -0.16 0.41 20.36
CA GLU A 80 -0.51 -0.87 19.72
C GLU A 80 0.65 -1.38 18.86
N ARG A 81 1.02 -2.65 19.02
CA ARG A 81 2.16 -3.29 18.34
C ARG A 81 1.80 -4.59 17.61
N ASP A 82 0.52 -4.94 17.64
CA ASP A 82 -0.04 -6.03 16.86
C ASP A 82 -0.73 -5.45 15.62
N PRO A 83 -0.27 -5.75 14.39
CA PRO A 83 -0.81 -5.14 13.18
C PRO A 83 -2.29 -5.48 12.95
N VAL A 84 -2.79 -6.63 13.41
CA VAL A 84 -4.22 -6.98 13.34
C VAL A 84 -5.03 -6.08 14.26
N LYS A 85 -4.54 -5.82 15.47
CA LYS A 85 -5.21 -4.92 16.42
C LYS A 85 -5.17 -3.47 15.95
N VAL A 86 -4.10 -3.07 15.25
CA VAL A 86 -4.03 -1.76 14.59
C VAL A 86 -5.15 -1.65 13.54
N LEU A 87 -5.28 -2.64 12.64
CA LEU A 87 -6.35 -2.66 11.65
C LEU A 87 -7.73 -2.69 12.28
N ARG A 88 -7.92 -3.49 13.33
CA ARG A 88 -9.20 -3.56 14.04
C ARG A 88 -9.62 -2.25 14.66
N LYS A 89 -8.71 -1.57 15.37
CA LYS A 89 -8.98 -0.23 15.91
C LYS A 89 -9.32 0.77 14.80
N ALA A 90 -8.76 0.60 13.61
CA ALA A 90 -9.08 1.41 12.45
C ALA A 90 -10.47 1.14 11.89
N ASP A 91 -10.81 -0.14 11.74
CA ASP A 91 -12.11 -0.59 11.24
C ASP A 91 -13.25 -0.23 12.21
N ASP A 92 -13.08 -0.50 13.52
CA ASP A 92 -13.98 -0.07 14.59
C ASP A 92 -14.18 1.45 14.58
N GLY A 93 -13.12 2.21 14.26
CA GLY A 93 -13.16 3.67 14.14
C GLY A 93 -14.04 4.12 12.98
N ASN A 94 -13.93 3.46 11.82
CA ASN A 94 -14.77 3.72 10.66
C ASN A 94 -16.23 3.36 10.91
N GLU A 95 -16.50 2.21 11.54
CA GLU A 95 -17.85 1.79 11.92
C GLU A 95 -18.48 2.81 12.87
N ARG A 96 -17.74 3.21 13.91
CA ARG A 96 -18.21 4.21 14.89
C ARG A 96 -18.55 5.56 14.24
N ASP A 97 -17.76 5.98 13.25
CA ASP A 97 -17.98 7.24 12.54
C ASP A 97 -19.03 7.09 11.42
N GLY A 98 -19.59 5.89 11.22
CA GLY A 98 -20.63 5.61 10.24
C GLY A 98 -20.16 5.75 8.80
N LEU A 99 -18.86 5.61 8.55
CA LEU A 99 -18.29 5.78 7.22
C LEU A 99 -18.75 4.69 6.27
N LYS A 100 -19.00 5.10 5.02
CA LYS A 100 -19.46 4.22 3.95
C LYS A 100 -18.35 4.05 2.92
N GLY A 101 -18.38 2.92 2.23
CA GLY A 101 -17.35 2.46 1.31
C GLY A 101 -16.69 1.16 1.79
N SER A 102 -15.64 0.79 1.09
CA SER A 102 -14.75 -0.31 1.45
C SER A 102 -13.35 0.01 0.96
N SER A 103 -12.37 -0.71 1.52
CA SER A 103 -10.97 -0.47 1.21
C SER A 103 -10.11 -1.70 1.48
N THR A 104 -9.08 -1.89 0.67
CA THR A 104 -7.94 -2.73 1.04
C THR A 104 -7.11 -2.02 2.10
N ALA A 105 -6.31 -2.76 2.87
CA ALA A 105 -5.46 -2.17 3.89
C ALA A 105 -4.20 -3.02 4.16
N CYS A 106 -3.03 -2.40 4.00
CA CYS A 106 -1.75 -2.98 4.40
C CYS A 106 -1.14 -2.13 5.52
N VAL A 107 -0.89 -2.73 6.68
CA VAL A 107 -0.18 -2.09 7.80
C VAL A 107 1.10 -2.87 8.08
N VAL A 108 2.21 -2.14 8.20
CA VAL A 108 3.54 -2.67 8.49
C VAL A 108 4.09 -1.98 9.74
N LEU A 109 4.53 -2.78 10.71
CA LEU A 109 5.21 -2.37 11.93
C LEU A 109 6.64 -2.91 11.92
N ILE A 110 7.63 -2.04 12.09
CA ILE A 110 9.05 -2.36 12.07
C ILE A 110 9.63 -2.07 13.45
N ASP A 111 9.94 -3.13 14.19
CA ASP A 111 10.73 -3.06 15.41
C ASP A 111 12.22 -2.90 15.02
N THR A 112 12.75 -1.68 15.17
CA THR A 112 14.13 -1.38 14.81
C THR A 112 15.14 -1.87 15.84
N VAL A 113 14.70 -2.22 17.05
CA VAL A 113 15.55 -2.77 18.10
C VAL A 113 15.77 -4.27 17.86
N GLN A 114 14.72 -4.98 17.49
CA GLN A 114 14.77 -6.42 17.19
C GLN A 114 15.11 -6.74 15.73
N GLY A 115 15.01 -5.76 14.82
CA GLY A 115 15.22 -5.97 13.39
C GLY A 115 14.13 -6.85 12.78
N GLN A 116 12.87 -6.58 13.14
CA GLN A 116 11.73 -7.40 12.71
C GLN A 116 10.60 -6.54 12.17
N LEU A 117 10.13 -6.90 10.97
CA LEU A 117 8.94 -6.36 10.35
C LEU A 117 7.76 -7.32 10.61
N LYS A 118 6.63 -6.79 11.06
CA LYS A 118 5.34 -7.49 11.15
C LYS A 118 4.32 -6.76 10.30
N SER A 119 3.46 -7.49 9.59
CA SER A 119 2.41 -6.89 8.78
C SER A 119 1.06 -7.58 8.96
N ALA A 120 0.01 -6.84 8.66
CA ALA A 120 -1.33 -7.37 8.39
C ALA A 120 -1.81 -6.72 7.08
N ASN A 121 -2.16 -7.55 6.10
CA ASN A 121 -2.65 -7.11 4.79
C ASN A 121 -4.03 -7.69 4.52
N VAL A 122 -4.99 -6.84 4.15
CA VAL A 122 -6.31 -7.22 3.66
C VAL A 122 -6.40 -6.70 2.23
N GLY A 123 -6.39 -7.59 1.25
CA GLY A 123 -6.51 -7.24 -0.17
C GLY A 123 -5.21 -7.35 -0.97
N ASP A 124 -5.13 -6.59 -2.05
CA ASP A 124 -4.05 -6.57 -3.05
C ASP A 124 -3.07 -5.38 -2.91
N SER A 125 -3.29 -4.53 -1.91
CA SER A 125 -2.20 -3.73 -1.32
C SER A 125 -1.08 -4.64 -0.82
N GLY A 126 0.09 -4.07 -0.51
CA GLY A 126 1.22 -4.91 -0.11
C GLY A 126 2.49 -4.17 0.22
N PHE A 127 3.56 -4.96 0.40
CA PHE A 127 4.90 -4.46 0.65
C PHE A 127 5.99 -5.37 0.07
N LEU A 128 7.13 -4.76 -0.22
CA LEU A 128 8.33 -5.39 -0.73
C LEU A 128 9.52 -5.00 0.15
N VAL A 129 10.37 -5.97 0.49
CA VAL A 129 11.64 -5.76 1.21
C VAL A 129 12.81 -5.99 0.25
N ILE A 130 13.62 -4.96 0.06
CA ILE A 130 14.86 -4.99 -0.70
C ILE A 130 16.02 -4.88 0.28
N GLY A 131 17.04 -5.68 0.10
CA GLY A 131 18.24 -5.59 0.93
C GLY A 131 19.44 -6.17 0.22
N ARG A 132 20.55 -6.29 0.95
CA ARG A 132 21.72 -6.98 0.41
C ARG A 132 21.37 -8.43 0.08
N ALA A 133 21.83 -8.89 -1.08
CA ALA A 133 21.77 -10.28 -1.47
C ALA A 133 22.50 -11.17 -0.46
N GLN A 134 22.12 -12.44 -0.40
CA GLN A 134 22.80 -13.42 0.47
C GLN A 134 24.28 -13.59 0.08
N PHE A 135 24.58 -13.42 -1.21
CA PHE A 135 25.92 -13.50 -1.77
C PHE A 135 26.26 -12.23 -2.54
N GLY A 136 27.34 -11.55 -2.14
CA GLY A 136 27.81 -10.32 -2.75
C GLY A 136 27.20 -9.04 -2.15
N ASP A 137 27.63 -7.89 -2.67
CA ASP A 137 27.23 -6.56 -2.17
C ASP A 137 26.07 -5.93 -2.96
N GLN A 138 25.43 -6.70 -3.86
CA GLN A 138 24.32 -6.20 -4.66
C GLN A 138 23.01 -6.19 -3.89
N LEU A 139 22.13 -5.24 -4.21
CA LEU A 139 20.76 -5.23 -3.72
C LEU A 139 19.92 -6.26 -4.47
N ALA A 140 19.10 -7.00 -3.73
CA ALA A 140 18.15 -7.97 -4.25
C ALA A 140 16.83 -7.88 -3.48
N MET A 141 15.75 -8.33 -4.13
CA MET A 141 14.48 -8.53 -3.45
C MET A 141 14.63 -9.67 -2.43
N LYS A 142 14.30 -9.38 -1.17
CA LYS A 142 14.26 -10.36 -0.07
C LYS A 142 12.88 -10.97 0.09
N TYR A 143 11.85 -10.15 -0.12
CA TYR A 143 10.46 -10.54 0.09
C TYR A 143 9.51 -9.61 -0.68
N HIS A 144 8.41 -10.16 -1.19
CA HIS A 144 7.25 -9.43 -1.67
C HIS A 144 6.01 -10.11 -1.07
N SER A 145 5.14 -9.35 -0.41
CA SER A 145 3.88 -9.88 0.12
C SER A 145 2.99 -10.38 -1.01
N PRO A 146 2.38 -11.56 -0.90
CA PRO A 146 1.40 -11.99 -1.89
C PRO A 146 0.11 -11.15 -1.77
N GLN A 147 -0.58 -11.00 -2.90
CA GLN A 147 -1.90 -10.37 -2.96
C GLN A 147 -2.96 -11.31 -2.38
N GLN A 148 -3.96 -10.75 -1.69
CA GLN A 148 -5.07 -11.49 -1.10
C GLN A 148 -6.37 -11.18 -1.85
N GLU A 149 -6.84 -12.17 -2.62
CA GLU A 149 -8.03 -12.04 -3.47
C GLU A 149 -8.98 -13.23 -3.29
N HIS A 150 -10.29 -12.98 -3.45
CA HIS A 150 -11.30 -14.04 -3.55
C HIS A 150 -11.30 -14.68 -4.94
N SER A 151 -11.02 -13.87 -5.95
CA SER A 151 -10.79 -14.22 -7.36
C SER A 151 -10.02 -13.08 -8.02
N PHE A 152 -9.38 -13.33 -9.16
CA PHE A 152 -8.59 -12.30 -9.88
C PHE A 152 -9.35 -10.97 -10.03
N GLY A 153 -8.77 -9.88 -9.54
CA GLY A 153 -9.35 -8.53 -9.57
C GLY A 153 -10.48 -8.30 -8.54
N CYS A 154 -10.64 -9.20 -7.58
CA CYS A 154 -11.59 -9.09 -6.47
C CYS A 154 -10.85 -9.25 -5.14
N PRO A 155 -10.20 -8.18 -4.65
CA PRO A 155 -9.42 -8.24 -3.42
C PRO A 155 -10.32 -8.39 -2.20
N TYR A 156 -9.72 -8.94 -1.15
CA TYR A 156 -10.27 -8.84 0.20
C TYR A 156 -10.35 -7.36 0.59
N GLN A 157 -11.40 -6.97 1.31
CA GLN A 157 -11.64 -5.58 1.66
C GLN A 157 -12.43 -5.43 2.96
N LEU A 158 -11.97 -4.49 3.79
CA LEU A 158 -12.73 -4.02 4.93
C LEU A 158 -13.85 -3.10 4.43
N GLY A 159 -15.02 -3.13 5.05
CA GLY A 159 -16.14 -2.35 4.55
C GLY A 159 -17.37 -2.36 5.44
N HIS A 160 -18.25 -1.39 5.21
CA HIS A 160 -19.46 -1.18 6.00
C HIS A 160 -20.63 -2.14 5.67
N TYR A 161 -20.44 -3.06 4.72
CA TYR A 161 -21.52 -3.87 4.15
C TYR A 161 -21.49 -5.31 4.69
N ASP A 162 -22.65 -5.96 4.70
CA ASP A 162 -22.75 -7.35 5.14
C ASP A 162 -21.92 -8.27 4.22
N GLY A 163 -20.98 -9.00 4.81
CA GLY A 163 -20.07 -9.88 4.07
C GLY A 163 -18.78 -9.22 3.59
N ALA A 164 -18.46 -8.01 4.07
CA ALA A 164 -17.09 -7.51 4.01
C ALA A 164 -16.13 -8.41 4.80
N ASP A 165 -14.86 -8.40 4.40
CA ASP A 165 -13.82 -9.10 5.14
C ASP A 165 -13.50 -8.38 6.45
N SER A 166 -12.87 -9.08 7.39
CA SER A 166 -12.54 -8.56 8.70
C SER A 166 -11.03 -8.39 8.89
N PRO A 167 -10.58 -7.59 9.87
CA PRO A 167 -9.17 -7.50 10.23
C PRO A 167 -8.53 -8.86 10.58
N GLU A 168 -9.30 -9.84 11.03
CA GLU A 168 -8.86 -11.21 11.31
C GLU A 168 -8.54 -12.01 10.06
N ASP A 169 -9.14 -11.66 8.93
CA ASP A 169 -8.88 -12.31 7.65
C ASP A 169 -7.56 -11.81 7.05
N ALA A 170 -6.92 -10.81 7.66
CA ALA A 170 -5.67 -10.25 7.18
C ALA A 170 -4.56 -11.30 7.09
N MET A 171 -3.84 -11.28 5.98
CA MET A 171 -2.63 -12.06 5.83
C MET A 171 -1.50 -11.48 6.69
N LEU A 172 -0.97 -12.32 7.57
CA LEU A 172 0.07 -11.93 8.53
C LEU A 172 1.45 -12.38 8.08
N MET A 173 2.39 -11.45 8.09
CA MET A 173 3.79 -11.77 7.81
C MET A 173 4.71 -11.28 8.93
N THR A 174 5.80 -12.01 9.11
CA THR A 174 6.93 -11.59 9.93
C THR A 174 8.20 -11.78 9.12
N VAL A 175 8.92 -10.70 8.86
CA VAL A 175 10.11 -10.68 7.99
C VAL A 175 11.29 -10.06 8.77
N PRO A 176 12.45 -10.73 8.83
CA PRO A 176 13.64 -10.12 9.41
C PRO A 176 14.13 -8.97 8.52
N VAL A 177 14.49 -7.85 9.14
CA VAL A 177 15.00 -6.66 8.45
C VAL A 177 16.26 -6.16 9.14
N ALA A 178 17.17 -5.61 8.35
CA ALA A 178 18.44 -5.08 8.82
C ALA A 178 18.63 -3.61 8.42
N ALA A 179 19.55 -2.93 9.12
CA ALA A 179 19.97 -1.60 8.71
C ALA A 179 20.49 -1.63 7.26
N GLY A 180 19.97 -0.72 6.43
CA GLY A 180 20.27 -0.67 5.00
C GLY A 180 19.26 -1.38 4.11
N ASP A 181 18.32 -2.15 4.68
CA ASP A 181 17.17 -2.64 3.93
C ASP A 181 16.20 -1.49 3.59
N VAL A 182 15.56 -1.60 2.43
CA VAL A 182 14.52 -0.69 1.95
C VAL A 182 13.20 -1.44 1.95
N VAL A 183 12.20 -0.86 2.62
CA VAL A 183 10.83 -1.38 2.64
C VAL A 183 9.96 -0.45 1.80
N VAL A 184 9.32 -1.00 0.78
CA VAL A 184 8.38 -0.31 -0.11
C VAL A 184 6.97 -0.82 0.20
N LEU A 185 6.02 0.09 0.44
CA LEU A 185 4.59 -0.24 0.54
C LEU A 185 3.86 0.45 -0.61
N GLY A 186 2.76 -0.15 -1.06
CA GLY A 186 1.94 0.36 -2.16
C GLY A 186 0.58 -0.32 -2.24
N SER A 187 -0.33 0.33 -2.96
CA SER A 187 -1.59 -0.22 -3.45
C SER A 187 -1.39 -0.97 -4.77
N ASP A 188 -2.45 -1.57 -5.30
CA ASP A 188 -2.50 -2.17 -6.64
C ASP A 188 -1.98 -1.20 -7.71
N GLY A 189 -2.20 0.10 -7.58
CA GLY A 189 -1.73 1.12 -8.51
C GLY A 189 -0.20 1.13 -8.70
N LEU A 190 0.57 0.62 -7.73
CA LEU A 190 2.00 0.35 -7.89
C LEU A 190 2.26 -1.06 -8.45
N TRP A 191 1.68 -2.08 -7.83
CA TRP A 191 1.97 -3.49 -8.08
C TRP A 191 1.48 -3.99 -9.43
N ASP A 192 0.38 -3.42 -9.92
CA ASP A 192 -0.19 -3.71 -11.22
C ASP A 192 0.62 -3.11 -12.35
N ASN A 193 1.38 -2.04 -12.08
CA ASN A 193 2.03 -1.20 -13.10
C ASN A 193 3.56 -1.34 -13.14
N LEU A 194 4.20 -1.86 -12.10
CA LEU A 194 5.64 -2.12 -12.06
C LEU A 194 5.92 -3.54 -11.59
N SER A 195 6.72 -4.27 -12.36
CA SER A 195 7.28 -5.55 -11.91
C SER A 195 8.29 -5.37 -10.77
N ASP A 196 8.52 -6.44 -10.01
CA ASP A 196 9.51 -6.48 -8.93
C ASP A 196 10.90 -6.01 -9.38
N GLU A 197 11.34 -6.39 -10.59
CA GLU A 197 12.63 -5.95 -11.13
C GLU A 197 12.65 -4.45 -11.44
N GLN A 198 11.54 -3.88 -11.93
CA GLN A 198 11.44 -2.44 -12.17
C GLN A 198 11.44 -1.66 -10.85
N VAL A 199 10.74 -2.14 -9.82
CA VAL A 199 10.78 -1.55 -8.47
C VAL A 199 12.22 -1.60 -7.92
N LEU A 200 12.89 -2.75 -8.05
CA LEU A 200 14.27 -2.93 -7.61
C LEU A 200 15.23 -1.97 -8.35
N GLU A 201 15.07 -1.79 -9.66
CA GLU A 201 15.90 -0.91 -10.45
C GLU A 201 15.70 0.57 -10.08
N GLU A 202 14.46 1.03 -9.89
CA GLU A 202 14.20 2.41 -9.43
C GLU A 202 14.77 2.66 -8.03
N VAL A 203 14.72 1.67 -7.13
CA VAL A 203 15.35 1.75 -5.80
C VAL A 203 16.87 1.78 -5.91
N ARG A 204 17.48 0.93 -6.75
CA ARG A 204 18.94 0.95 -7.01
C ARG A 204 19.38 2.30 -7.57
N ALA A 205 18.68 2.83 -8.56
CA ALA A 205 18.96 4.12 -9.16
C ALA A 205 18.88 5.26 -8.12
N SER A 206 17.85 5.23 -7.26
CA SER A 206 17.68 6.21 -6.20
C SER A 206 18.83 6.18 -5.19
N LEU A 207 19.22 4.98 -4.73
CA LEU A 207 20.34 4.82 -3.81
C LEU A 207 21.69 5.20 -4.43
N ALA A 208 21.92 4.88 -5.71
CA ALA A 208 23.12 5.30 -6.44
C ALA A 208 23.21 6.83 -6.60
N ALA A 209 22.06 7.51 -6.69
CA ALA A 209 21.96 8.96 -6.70
C ALA A 209 22.02 9.60 -5.29
N CYS A 210 22.22 8.81 -4.23
CA CYS A 210 22.15 9.25 -2.83
C CYS A 210 20.83 9.95 -2.48
N GLU A 211 19.74 9.56 -3.14
CA GLU A 211 18.40 10.07 -2.88
C GLU A 211 17.84 9.46 -1.58
N GLY A 212 17.06 10.25 -0.84
CA GLY A 212 16.34 9.78 0.33
C GLY A 212 14.97 9.20 -0.01
N ALA A 213 14.32 8.55 0.96
CA ALA A 213 13.03 7.87 0.80
C ALA A 213 11.92 8.69 0.13
N SER A 214 11.92 10.02 0.29
CA SER A 214 10.93 10.89 -0.38
C SER A 214 11.12 10.89 -1.90
N ALA A 215 12.35 11.07 -2.38
CA ALA A 215 12.64 11.07 -3.81
C ALA A 215 12.41 9.67 -4.42
N THR A 216 12.79 8.61 -3.70
CA THR A 216 12.50 7.22 -4.10
C THR A 216 11.00 6.96 -4.23
N ALA A 217 10.18 7.40 -3.27
CA ALA A 217 8.73 7.24 -3.33
C ALA A 217 8.11 7.98 -4.53
N HIS A 218 8.55 9.21 -4.81
CA HIS A 218 8.09 9.97 -5.99
C HIS A 218 8.50 9.31 -7.30
N ARG A 219 9.71 8.76 -7.36
CA ARG A 219 10.25 8.04 -8.52
C ARG A 219 9.41 6.79 -8.83
N LEU A 220 9.15 5.95 -7.82
CA LEU A 220 8.30 4.77 -7.96
C LEU A 220 6.88 5.14 -8.39
N ALA A 221 6.25 6.09 -7.71
CA ALA A 221 4.89 6.52 -8.04
C ALA A 221 4.81 7.12 -9.46
N ALA A 222 5.80 7.92 -9.88
CA ALA A 222 5.85 8.49 -11.23
C ALA A 222 6.15 7.42 -12.30
N ALA A 223 6.91 6.38 -11.98
CA ALA A 223 7.13 5.26 -12.90
C ALA A 223 5.83 4.45 -13.08
N ALA A 224 5.19 4.05 -11.99
CA ALA A 224 3.90 3.34 -12.01
C ALA A 224 2.83 4.13 -12.77
N PHE A 225 2.70 5.43 -12.49
CA PHE A 225 1.76 6.31 -13.17
C PHE A 225 2.03 6.45 -14.68
N ARG A 226 3.30 6.43 -15.12
CA ARG A 226 3.62 6.45 -16.55
C ARG A 226 3.21 5.14 -17.22
N HIS A 227 3.46 4.01 -16.57
CA HIS A 227 3.05 2.70 -17.06
C HIS A 227 1.52 2.58 -17.14
N SER A 228 0.79 3.09 -16.15
CA SER A 228 -0.68 3.05 -16.13
C SER A 228 -1.35 3.85 -17.25
N LEU A 229 -0.63 4.81 -17.86
CA LEU A 229 -1.12 5.60 -18.99
C LEU A 229 -0.71 5.02 -20.35
N ASP A 230 0.21 4.06 -20.38
CA ASP A 230 0.71 3.43 -21.60
C ASP A 230 -0.08 2.16 -21.93
N ARG A 231 -1.07 2.32 -22.81
CA ARG A 231 -1.95 1.23 -23.28
C ARG A 231 -1.24 0.10 -24.04
N HIS A 232 0.05 0.27 -24.34
CA HIS A 232 0.87 -0.74 -25.01
C HIS A 232 1.86 -1.41 -24.06
N SER A 233 1.92 -0.99 -22.80
CA SER A 233 2.78 -1.59 -21.81
C SER A 233 2.32 -3.00 -21.47
N GLN A 234 3.28 -3.91 -21.29
CA GLN A 234 3.03 -5.17 -20.59
C GLN A 234 3.28 -4.94 -19.11
N THR A 235 2.20 -4.71 -18.38
CA THR A 235 2.16 -4.49 -16.94
C THR A 235 1.93 -5.83 -16.22
N PRO A 236 2.35 -5.98 -14.95
CA PRO A 236 1.99 -7.15 -14.14
C PRO A 236 0.50 -7.49 -14.18
N TYR A 237 -0.39 -6.49 -14.11
CA TYR A 237 -1.83 -6.71 -14.24
C TYR A 237 -2.22 -7.27 -15.60
N SER A 238 -1.73 -6.70 -16.70
CA SER A 238 -2.07 -7.19 -18.05
C SER A 238 -1.63 -8.64 -18.27
N LEU A 239 -0.49 -9.04 -17.68
CA LEU A 239 -0.01 -10.43 -17.72
C LEU A 239 -0.91 -11.34 -16.87
N GLY A 240 -1.20 -10.96 -15.62
CA GLY A 240 -2.08 -11.72 -14.73
C GLY A 240 -3.50 -11.88 -15.31
N ALA A 241 -4.05 -10.81 -15.90
CA ALA A 241 -5.34 -10.85 -16.56
C ALA A 241 -5.32 -11.77 -17.78
N SER A 242 -4.21 -11.78 -18.52
CA SER A 242 -4.08 -12.67 -19.67
C SER A 242 -4.09 -14.14 -19.29
N GLU A 243 -3.43 -14.48 -18.18
CA GLU A 243 -3.43 -15.83 -17.63
C GLU A 243 -4.79 -16.21 -17.03
N ALA A 244 -5.43 -15.30 -16.29
CA ALA A 244 -6.69 -15.55 -15.60
C ALA A 244 -7.88 -15.73 -16.55
N PHE A 245 -7.91 -14.99 -17.67
CA PHE A 245 -9.03 -14.96 -18.60
C PHE A 245 -8.76 -15.70 -19.93
N ASP A 246 -7.58 -16.28 -20.11
CA ASP A 246 -7.15 -16.97 -21.34
C ASP A 246 -7.31 -16.12 -22.62
N MET A 247 -6.98 -14.83 -22.51
CA MET A 247 -7.06 -13.82 -23.58
C MET A 247 -5.86 -12.88 -23.51
N VAL A 248 -5.41 -12.30 -24.62
CA VAL A 248 -4.27 -11.35 -24.57
C VAL A 248 -4.74 -9.97 -24.14
N TYR A 249 -4.29 -9.52 -22.97
CA TYR A 249 -4.45 -8.15 -22.48
C TYR A 249 -3.13 -7.37 -22.61
N SER A 250 -3.25 -6.07 -22.86
CA SER A 250 -2.14 -5.11 -22.87
C SER A 250 -2.65 -3.77 -22.39
N GLY A 251 -1.79 -3.00 -21.70
CA GLY A 251 -2.17 -1.77 -21.02
C GLY A 251 -2.28 -1.96 -19.52
#